data_AF-A0A926J8N8-F1
#
_entry.id   AF-A0A926J8N8-F1
#
_cell.length_a   1.000
_cell.length_b   1.000
_cell.length_c   1.000
_cell.angle_alpha   90.00
_cell.angle_beta   90.00
_cell.angle_gamma   90.00
#
_symmetry.space_group_name_H-M   'P 1'
#
loop_
_entity.id
_entity.type
_entity.pdbx_description
1 polymer ?
#
loop_
_entity_poly.entity_id
_entity_poly.type
_entity_poly.pdbx_seq_one_letter_code
_entity_poly.pdbx_strand_id
1 'polypeptide(L)'
;MVFSLTWLPEVLEAAGLKVAETENWRSRGRAEMGRVRGVMCHHTATPGHFDKNMPTLDLLIRGRSDLAGPLAQLGLGRDGTFYVVAAGRANHAGAGNWEGITTGNSSFIGIEAENSGRDPWPDVQMDAYRRGVAAILKRIGAGASMCCGHKEYALPAGRKPDPTFDMALFRRDVSDLLAGKTPPPPIPAKDDDNRSTLRRGSRGSLVEQIQGLLNVEQDAIFGPNTEAAVRAFQRKADLVPDGIIGPKTWAVIAKDNPGTVLQAPTPAPIPTPTPTPIPAPVISAVSLPPPDDAAHPATVSADGKAFTPLGRQFAKTFKLGFVTSGTTSIESWLAARPQQPTASPSVLRIMKAVSVNEGLLDAVNSWDACFMSFGILQWTAGKNDEEGELPAMLDHLKRADPDAYAECFGRFGLEVRLAAPGATTGRLTLNGALLDSAAGKQQLRDVKWAYRFWRAGQHDAVRLAEFDFAAGRIKRFIDAPVLGRPLHAWISSELGIAQLLDEHTNRPGHVPGTLKLGLQALFGDSPPDPSGWTNADERRLIAAYLKARHARTKSKMTDSEARAGRIEAMAEQGKLSAARGSFVA
;
A
#
# COMPACT_ATOMS: atom_id res chain seq x y z
N MET A 1 17.40 17.00 -40.59
CA MET A 1 18.31 16.25 -39.68
C MET A 1 17.45 15.55 -38.65
N VAL A 2 17.71 14.27 -38.38
CA VAL A 2 16.97 13.44 -37.40
C VAL A 2 17.86 13.26 -36.18
N PHE A 3 17.33 13.47 -34.97
CA PHE A 3 18.09 13.34 -33.72
C PHE A 3 18.05 11.91 -33.16
N SER A 4 18.91 11.59 -32.19
CA SER A 4 19.14 10.21 -31.72
C SER A 4 18.05 9.56 -30.87
N LEU A 5 17.12 10.30 -30.24
CA LEU A 5 16.11 9.72 -29.35
C LEU A 5 14.84 9.26 -30.07
N THR A 6 14.95 8.83 -31.34
CA THR A 6 13.82 8.32 -32.14
C THR A 6 13.23 7.01 -31.64
N TRP A 7 13.89 6.35 -30.70
CA TRP A 7 13.43 5.11 -30.06
C TRP A 7 12.44 5.33 -28.91
N LEU A 8 12.20 6.58 -28.48
CA LEU A 8 11.34 6.89 -27.33
C LEU A 8 9.91 6.33 -27.45
N PRO A 9 9.18 6.51 -28.57
CA PRO A 9 7.83 5.96 -28.70
C PRO A 9 7.80 4.44 -28.54
N GLU A 10 8.66 3.73 -29.27
CA GLU A 10 8.74 2.27 -29.25
C GLU A 10 9.00 1.72 -27.84
N VAL A 11 9.91 2.35 -27.08
CA VAL A 11 10.22 1.93 -25.71
C VAL A 11 9.05 2.12 -24.76
N LEU A 12 8.30 3.22 -24.91
CA LEU A 12 7.14 3.51 -24.07
C LEU A 12 5.95 2.60 -24.44
N GLU A 13 5.70 2.39 -25.73
CA GLU A 13 4.66 1.48 -26.23
C GLU A 13 4.93 0.03 -25.81
N ALA A 14 6.18 -0.43 -25.90
CA ALA A 14 6.59 -1.76 -25.44
C ALA A 14 6.39 -1.96 -23.92
N ALA A 15 6.33 -0.86 -23.15
CA ALA A 15 5.98 -0.88 -21.72
C ALA A 15 4.46 -0.85 -21.47
N GLY A 16 3.64 -0.93 -22.52
CA GLY A 16 2.17 -0.90 -22.45
C GLY A 16 1.60 0.49 -22.22
N LEU A 17 2.34 1.55 -22.54
CA LEU A 17 1.95 2.94 -22.28
C LEU A 17 1.26 3.57 -23.48
N LYS A 18 0.34 4.50 -23.22
CA LYS A 18 -0.25 5.34 -24.25
C LYS A 18 0.79 6.35 -24.73
N VAL A 19 0.99 6.43 -26.03
CA VAL A 19 1.96 7.34 -26.65
C VAL A 19 1.28 8.18 -27.73
N ALA A 20 1.58 9.47 -27.75
CA ALA A 20 1.15 10.41 -28.77
C ALA A 20 2.38 11.16 -29.33
N GLU A 21 2.66 10.99 -30.61
CA GLU A 21 3.74 11.71 -31.28
C GLU A 21 3.28 13.12 -31.67
N THR A 22 4.05 14.15 -31.31
CA THR A 22 3.78 15.52 -31.80
C THR A 22 4.37 15.72 -33.19
N GLU A 23 3.79 16.59 -34.01
CA GLU A 23 4.33 16.87 -35.35
C GLU A 23 5.83 17.20 -35.28
N ASN A 24 6.66 16.76 -36.24
CA ASN A 24 8.10 17.09 -36.35
C ASN A 24 9.00 16.73 -35.15
N TRP A 25 8.55 15.92 -34.19
CA TRP A 25 9.33 15.58 -33.00
C TRP A 25 10.69 14.94 -33.28
N ARG A 26 10.79 14.11 -34.35
CA ARG A 26 12.02 13.41 -34.77
C ARG A 26 13.18 14.35 -35.13
N SER A 27 12.85 15.56 -35.58
CA SER A 27 13.81 16.62 -35.93
C SER A 27 13.78 17.80 -34.96
N ARG A 28 13.03 17.70 -33.85
CA ARG A 28 12.94 18.75 -32.84
C ARG A 28 14.00 18.56 -31.76
N GLY A 29 14.73 19.62 -31.47
CA GLY A 29 15.80 19.67 -30.48
C GLY A 29 16.63 20.94 -30.65
N ARG A 30 17.34 21.35 -29.60
CA ARG A 30 18.30 22.48 -29.67
C ARG A 30 19.69 22.06 -30.13
N ALA A 31 19.99 20.77 -30.02
CA ALA A 31 21.24 20.13 -30.41
C ALA A 31 21.03 18.61 -30.42
N GLU A 32 22.04 17.86 -30.88
CA GLU A 32 22.09 16.41 -30.65
C GLU A 32 22.17 16.11 -29.15
N MET A 33 21.57 14.99 -28.74
CA MET A 33 21.63 14.55 -27.35
C MET A 33 23.03 14.01 -27.05
N GLY A 34 23.57 14.33 -25.86
CA GLY A 34 24.78 13.66 -25.38
C GLY A 34 24.50 12.21 -25.01
N ARG A 35 25.50 11.53 -24.40
CA ARG A 35 25.26 10.21 -23.81
C ARG A 35 24.18 10.34 -22.74
N VAL A 36 23.01 9.75 -22.97
CA VAL A 36 21.93 9.71 -21.99
C VAL A 36 22.38 8.89 -20.78
N ARG A 37 22.30 9.51 -19.61
CA ARG A 37 22.71 8.96 -18.31
C ARG A 37 21.52 8.60 -17.44
N GLY A 38 20.37 9.23 -17.65
CA GLY A 38 19.21 9.09 -16.76
C GLY A 38 17.97 9.84 -17.23
N VAL A 39 17.01 9.94 -16.32
CA VAL A 39 15.73 10.64 -16.53
C VAL A 39 15.55 11.70 -15.44
N MET A 40 15.10 12.90 -15.83
CA MET A 40 14.77 13.97 -14.90
C MET A 40 13.26 14.18 -14.87
N CYS A 41 12.70 14.07 -13.67
CA CYS A 41 11.27 14.22 -13.44
C CYS A 41 10.93 15.69 -13.14
N HIS A 42 9.89 16.19 -13.79
CA HIS A 42 9.35 17.54 -13.61
C HIS A 42 7.82 17.51 -13.40
N HIS A 43 7.27 18.65 -12.97
CA HIS A 43 5.86 18.98 -13.12
C HIS A 43 5.72 20.36 -13.74
N THR A 44 4.65 20.57 -14.51
CA THR A 44 4.46 21.76 -15.35
C THR A 44 4.14 23.04 -14.57
N ALA A 45 3.83 22.94 -13.27
CA ALA A 45 3.48 24.04 -12.36
C ALA A 45 2.33 24.93 -12.90
N THR A 46 1.48 24.37 -13.76
CA THR A 46 0.41 25.10 -14.41
C THR A 46 -0.90 24.89 -13.64
N PRO A 47 -1.60 25.95 -13.18
CA PRO A 47 -2.85 25.79 -12.42
C PRO A 47 -4.01 25.24 -13.26
N GLY A 48 -4.87 24.43 -12.64
CA GLY A 48 -6.33 24.51 -12.82
C GLY A 48 -6.96 24.11 -14.17
N HIS A 49 -6.21 23.54 -15.11
CA HIS A 49 -6.75 23.10 -16.41
C HIS A 49 -7.20 21.64 -16.39
N PHE A 50 -8.19 21.35 -15.53
CA PHE A 50 -8.78 20.03 -15.31
C PHE A 50 -9.61 19.48 -16.47
N ASP A 51 -9.77 20.26 -17.54
CA ASP A 51 -10.48 19.95 -18.77
C ASP A 51 -9.62 19.48 -19.92
N LYS A 52 -8.30 19.68 -19.81
CA LYS A 52 -7.35 19.30 -20.84
C LYS A 52 -6.36 18.30 -20.26
N ASN A 53 -6.03 17.29 -21.06
CA ASN A 53 -5.11 16.25 -20.61
C ASN A 53 -3.66 16.73 -20.49
N MET A 54 -3.24 17.57 -21.44
CA MET A 54 -1.89 18.15 -21.53
C MET A 54 -1.95 19.59 -22.12
N PRO A 55 -2.62 20.54 -21.44
CA PRO A 55 -2.75 21.93 -21.89
C PRO A 55 -1.40 22.62 -22.13
N THR A 56 -0.33 22.16 -21.46
CA THR A 56 1.01 22.73 -21.60
C THR A 56 1.81 22.19 -22.78
N LEU A 57 1.24 21.31 -23.61
CA LEU A 57 1.96 20.67 -24.71
C LEU A 57 2.57 21.68 -25.69
N ASP A 58 1.83 22.71 -26.08
CA ASP A 58 2.33 23.77 -26.96
C ASP A 58 3.49 24.57 -26.33
N LEU A 59 3.42 24.80 -25.01
CA LEU A 59 4.49 25.44 -24.25
C LEU A 59 5.74 24.56 -24.22
N LEU A 60 5.59 23.23 -24.06
CA LEU A 60 6.72 22.30 -24.11
C LEU A 60 7.37 22.29 -25.50
N ILE A 61 6.58 22.39 -26.57
CA ILE A 61 7.07 22.40 -27.95
C ILE A 61 7.78 23.71 -28.28
N ARG A 62 7.12 24.85 -28.05
CA ARG A 62 7.58 26.18 -28.52
C ARG A 62 8.50 26.87 -27.53
N GLY A 63 8.37 26.57 -26.25
CA GLY A 63 9.03 27.28 -25.17
C GLY A 63 8.27 28.51 -24.70
N ARG A 64 8.94 29.27 -23.84
CA ARG A 64 8.48 30.53 -23.24
C ARG A 64 9.31 31.68 -23.78
N SER A 65 8.86 32.92 -23.57
CA SER A 65 9.51 34.12 -24.11
C SER A 65 10.99 34.25 -23.71
N ASP A 66 11.35 33.77 -22.52
CA ASP A 66 12.71 33.77 -21.98
C ASP A 66 13.48 32.44 -22.18
N LEU A 67 12.83 31.40 -22.72
CA LEU A 67 13.47 30.10 -22.95
C LEU A 67 12.85 29.37 -24.14
N ALA A 68 13.59 29.32 -25.25
CA ALA A 68 13.16 28.63 -26.46
C ALA A 68 12.99 27.12 -26.22
N GLY A 69 11.93 26.55 -26.81
CA GLY A 69 11.64 25.13 -26.77
C GLY A 69 12.57 24.30 -27.67
N PRO A 70 12.53 22.96 -27.54
CA PRO A 70 11.64 22.21 -26.67
C PRO A 70 12.06 22.30 -25.19
N LEU A 71 11.10 22.36 -24.27
CA LEU A 71 11.34 22.43 -22.82
C LEU A 71 11.41 21.05 -22.15
N ALA A 72 11.06 19.99 -22.87
CA ALA A 72 11.25 18.61 -22.45
C ALA A 72 11.24 17.70 -23.68
N GLN A 73 11.77 16.48 -23.55
CA GLN A 73 11.64 15.45 -24.57
C GLN A 73 10.26 14.79 -24.51
N LEU A 74 9.70 14.64 -23.30
CA LEU A 74 8.41 14.00 -23.06
C LEU A 74 7.49 14.91 -22.23
N GLY A 75 6.23 14.99 -22.63
CA GLY A 75 5.13 15.45 -21.79
C GLY A 75 4.37 14.24 -21.22
N LEU A 76 3.82 14.34 -20.01
CA LEU A 76 2.98 13.29 -19.43
C LEU A 76 1.63 13.84 -18.98
N GLY A 77 0.59 13.50 -19.74
CA GLY A 77 -0.79 13.94 -19.47
C GLY A 77 -1.40 13.30 -18.23
N ARG A 78 -2.44 13.93 -17.69
CA ARG A 78 -3.14 13.48 -16.47
C ARG A 78 -3.79 12.09 -16.59
N ASP A 79 -4.07 11.62 -17.80
CA ASP A 79 -4.63 10.30 -18.08
C ASP A 79 -3.57 9.19 -18.28
N GLY A 80 -2.29 9.52 -18.10
CA GLY A 80 -1.15 8.63 -18.31
C GLY A 80 -0.60 8.58 -19.74
N THR A 81 -1.06 9.44 -20.65
CA THR A 81 -0.52 9.52 -22.02
C THR A 81 0.82 10.24 -22.06
N PHE A 82 1.84 9.60 -22.63
CA PHE A 82 3.10 10.23 -22.98
C PHE A 82 2.99 10.96 -24.33
N TYR A 83 3.34 12.24 -24.35
CA TYR A 83 3.48 13.04 -25.55
C TYR A 83 4.96 13.15 -25.92
N VAL A 84 5.34 12.66 -27.10
CA VAL A 84 6.72 12.73 -27.58
C VAL A 84 6.96 14.08 -28.25
N VAL A 85 7.72 14.94 -27.58
CA VAL A 85 7.93 16.34 -27.96
C VAL A 85 9.20 16.49 -28.79
N ALA A 86 10.30 15.84 -28.43
CA ALA A 86 11.59 16.04 -29.09
C ALA A 86 12.49 14.81 -29.06
N ALA A 87 13.17 14.55 -30.17
CA ALA A 87 14.20 13.52 -30.27
C ALA A 87 15.62 14.05 -29.96
N GLY A 88 15.81 15.38 -29.92
CA GLY A 88 17.08 16.03 -29.59
C GLY A 88 17.11 16.64 -28.19
N ARG A 89 18.19 17.38 -27.90
CA ARG A 89 18.40 18.06 -26.62
C ARG A 89 17.29 19.07 -26.32
N ALA A 90 16.65 18.95 -25.16
CA ALA A 90 15.67 19.91 -24.65
C ALA A 90 16.24 20.83 -23.54
N ASN A 91 15.58 21.95 -23.29
CA ASN A 91 15.96 22.94 -22.29
C ASN A 91 15.14 22.80 -20.99
N HIS A 92 15.42 21.76 -20.19
CA HIS A 92 14.59 21.39 -19.02
C HIS A 92 15.30 21.53 -17.65
N ALA A 93 16.61 21.27 -17.59
CA ALA A 93 17.35 21.09 -16.33
C ALA A 93 18.03 22.36 -15.77
N GLY A 94 18.58 23.20 -16.64
CA GLY A 94 19.42 24.33 -16.23
C GLY A 94 20.66 23.93 -15.41
N ALA A 95 21.12 24.81 -14.52
CA ALA A 95 22.32 24.60 -13.70
C ALA A 95 22.06 23.65 -12.52
N GLY A 96 22.90 22.63 -12.34
CA GLY A 96 22.69 21.66 -11.26
C GLY A 96 23.75 20.57 -11.20
N ASN A 97 23.52 19.59 -10.34
CA ASN A 97 24.35 18.41 -10.17
C ASN A 97 23.49 17.23 -9.69
N TRP A 98 23.62 16.08 -10.36
CA TRP A 98 23.16 14.80 -9.83
C TRP A 98 24.17 13.71 -10.19
N GLU A 99 24.62 12.94 -9.19
CA GLU A 99 25.60 11.87 -9.40
C GLU A 99 26.87 12.36 -10.14
N GLY A 100 27.31 13.60 -9.85
CA GLY A 100 28.47 14.23 -10.49
C GLY A 100 28.22 14.77 -11.90
N ILE A 101 26.99 14.70 -12.42
CA ILE A 101 26.64 15.18 -13.76
C ILE A 101 26.08 16.59 -13.65
N THR A 102 26.75 17.56 -14.29
CA THR A 102 26.36 18.98 -14.31
C THR A 102 25.77 19.43 -15.66
N THR A 103 25.74 18.53 -16.65
CA THR A 103 25.27 18.80 -18.02
C THR A 103 23.84 18.28 -18.24
N GLY A 104 22.92 18.65 -17.35
CA GLY A 104 21.55 18.14 -17.26
C GLY A 104 20.83 17.99 -18.60
N ASN A 105 20.69 19.10 -19.35
CA ASN A 105 20.01 19.14 -20.65
C ASN A 105 20.57 18.14 -21.68
N SER A 106 21.87 17.84 -21.61
CA SER A 106 22.56 16.93 -22.56
C SER A 106 22.69 15.50 -22.03
N SER A 107 22.36 15.24 -20.76
CA SER A 107 22.61 13.96 -20.09
C SER A 107 21.35 13.29 -19.57
N PHE A 108 20.25 14.01 -19.38
CA PHE A 108 18.99 13.46 -18.88
C PHE A 108 17.86 13.67 -19.89
N ILE A 109 16.97 12.69 -19.98
CA ILE A 109 15.68 12.86 -20.67
C ILE A 109 14.74 13.56 -19.68
N GLY A 110 14.26 14.74 -20.04
CA GLY A 110 13.27 15.49 -19.25
C GLY A 110 11.86 15.02 -19.52
N ILE A 111 11.11 14.76 -18.45
CA ILE A 111 9.67 14.44 -18.49
C ILE A 111 8.91 15.52 -17.73
N GLU A 112 8.08 16.27 -18.44
CA GLU A 112 7.19 17.29 -17.88
C GLU A 112 5.79 16.72 -17.69
N ALA A 113 5.43 16.37 -16.45
CA ALA A 113 4.12 15.83 -16.13
C ALA A 113 3.12 16.94 -15.78
N GLU A 114 1.93 16.88 -16.39
CA GLU A 114 0.89 17.89 -16.20
C GLU A 114 0.34 17.86 -14.77
N ASN A 115 0.81 18.78 -13.93
CA ASN A 115 0.37 18.95 -12.56
C ASN A 115 0.78 20.33 -12.06
N SER A 116 -0.08 20.99 -11.26
CA SER A 116 0.20 22.32 -10.69
C SER A 116 1.27 22.31 -9.58
N GLY A 117 1.66 21.12 -9.11
CA GLY A 117 2.49 20.91 -7.92
C GLY A 117 1.69 20.82 -6.63
N ARG A 118 0.43 21.31 -6.64
CA ARG A 118 -0.51 21.25 -5.50
C ARG A 118 -1.66 20.29 -5.73
N ASP A 119 -1.98 20.00 -6.98
CA ASP A 119 -3.11 19.13 -7.32
C ASP A 119 -2.76 17.68 -7.00
N PRO A 120 -3.76 16.86 -6.59
CA PRO A 120 -3.58 15.43 -6.50
C PRO A 120 -3.05 14.87 -7.82
N TRP A 121 -2.07 13.97 -7.70
CA TRP A 121 -1.53 13.21 -8.82
C TRP A 121 -2.49 12.05 -9.14
N PRO A 122 -3.08 11.99 -10.36
CA PRO A 122 -3.87 10.84 -10.79
C PRO A 122 -3.05 9.55 -10.70
N ASP A 123 -3.66 8.48 -10.18
CA ASP A 123 -2.98 7.18 -10.02
C ASP A 123 -2.49 6.63 -11.36
N VAL A 124 -3.28 6.82 -12.42
CA VAL A 124 -2.92 6.45 -13.80
C VAL A 124 -1.75 7.26 -14.34
N GLN A 125 -1.65 8.55 -14.00
CA GLN A 125 -0.52 9.39 -14.40
C GLN A 125 0.76 8.89 -13.71
N MET A 126 0.70 8.59 -12.42
CA MET A 126 1.88 8.17 -11.65
C MET A 126 2.35 6.76 -11.98
N ASP A 127 1.46 5.81 -12.27
CA ASP A 127 1.85 4.49 -12.77
C ASP A 127 2.52 4.59 -14.16
N ALA A 128 1.92 5.34 -15.08
CA ALA A 128 2.52 5.62 -16.39
C ALA A 128 3.90 6.27 -16.22
N TYR A 129 4.04 7.25 -15.33
CA TYR A 129 5.30 7.92 -15.05
C TYR A 129 6.39 6.91 -14.65
N ARG A 130 6.12 6.08 -13.63
CA ARG A 130 7.09 5.10 -13.11
C ARG A 130 7.47 4.06 -14.19
N ARG A 131 6.48 3.53 -14.92
CA ARG A 131 6.69 2.57 -16.02
C ARG A 131 7.50 3.17 -17.16
N GLY A 132 7.21 4.42 -17.53
CA GLY A 132 7.94 5.14 -18.58
C GLY A 132 9.39 5.39 -18.18
N VAL A 133 9.64 5.84 -16.95
CA VAL A 133 11.01 5.98 -16.42
C VAL A 133 11.74 4.64 -16.41
N ALA A 134 11.11 3.58 -15.89
CA ALA A 134 11.73 2.25 -15.86
C ALA A 134 12.07 1.73 -17.27
N ALA A 135 11.17 1.91 -18.24
CA ALA A 135 11.41 1.50 -19.63
C ALA A 135 12.60 2.23 -20.26
N ILE A 136 12.68 3.55 -20.05
CA ILE A 136 13.78 4.39 -20.55
C ILE A 136 15.10 3.98 -19.88
N LEU A 137 15.12 3.84 -18.55
CA LEU A 137 16.32 3.44 -17.80
C LEU A 137 16.80 2.06 -18.22
N LYS A 138 15.88 1.11 -18.41
CA LYS A 138 16.19 -0.23 -18.94
C LYS A 138 16.83 -0.16 -20.33
N ARG A 139 16.29 0.66 -21.22
CA ARG A 139 16.82 0.85 -22.59
C ARG A 139 18.26 1.37 -22.58
N ILE A 140 18.58 2.32 -21.69
CA ILE A 140 19.91 2.94 -21.63
C ILE A 140 20.90 2.19 -20.72
N GLY A 141 20.48 1.09 -20.09
CA GLY A 141 21.30 0.31 -19.17
C GLY A 141 21.61 1.00 -17.83
N ALA A 142 20.71 1.85 -17.35
CA ALA A 142 20.85 2.60 -16.10
C ALA A 142 19.94 2.05 -14.99
N GLY A 143 20.37 2.21 -13.73
CA GLY A 143 19.56 1.89 -12.55
C GLY A 143 18.68 3.05 -12.10
N ALA A 144 17.76 2.78 -11.17
CA ALA A 144 16.83 3.78 -10.65
C ALA A 144 17.50 4.98 -9.96
N SER A 145 18.75 4.86 -9.49
CA SER A 145 19.53 5.99 -8.97
C SER A 145 19.76 7.10 -10.01
N MET A 146 19.69 6.77 -11.30
CA MET A 146 19.79 7.74 -12.39
C MET A 146 18.46 8.43 -12.73
N CYS A 147 17.44 8.28 -11.89
CA CYS A 147 16.21 9.08 -11.94
C CYS A 147 16.23 10.14 -10.82
N CYS A 148 16.22 11.41 -11.18
CA CYS A 148 16.20 12.51 -10.22
C CYS A 148 15.01 13.45 -10.45
N GLY A 149 14.57 14.10 -9.39
CA GLY A 149 13.69 15.26 -9.50
C GLY A 149 14.50 16.49 -9.86
N HIS A 150 13.91 17.44 -10.57
CA HIS A 150 14.55 18.72 -10.83
C HIS A 150 14.97 19.45 -9.55
N LYS A 151 14.22 19.30 -8.46
CA LYS A 151 14.49 19.81 -7.11
C LYS A 151 15.75 19.21 -6.48
N GLU A 152 16.11 18.00 -6.87
CA GLU A 152 17.29 17.29 -6.39
C GLU A 152 18.52 17.63 -7.25
N TYR A 153 18.31 17.90 -8.54
CA TYR A 153 19.37 18.30 -9.46
C TYR A 153 19.74 19.79 -9.34
N ALA A 154 18.75 20.68 -9.21
CA ALA A 154 18.92 22.12 -9.37
C ALA A 154 19.81 22.75 -8.29
N LEU A 155 20.80 23.53 -8.73
CA LEU A 155 21.61 24.38 -7.86
C LEU A 155 21.35 25.88 -8.12
N PRO A 156 21.40 26.74 -7.09
CA PRO A 156 21.50 26.38 -5.67
C PRO A 156 20.27 25.58 -5.19
N ALA A 157 20.46 24.76 -4.15
CA ALA A 157 19.39 23.93 -3.60
C ALA A 157 18.18 24.81 -3.21
N GLY A 158 16.97 24.34 -3.54
CA GLY A 158 15.73 25.11 -3.35
C GLY A 158 15.37 26.04 -4.52
N ARG A 159 16.23 26.21 -5.55
CA ARG A 159 15.89 26.96 -6.77
C ARG A 159 14.66 26.40 -7.50
N LYS A 160 14.45 25.09 -7.41
CA LYS A 160 13.37 24.37 -8.08
C LYS A 160 12.65 23.46 -7.08
N PRO A 161 11.30 23.51 -7.01
CA PRO A 161 10.52 22.64 -6.13
C PRO A 161 10.00 21.38 -6.84
N ASP A 162 10.14 21.27 -8.16
CA ASP A 162 9.57 20.20 -8.98
C ASP A 162 10.41 18.91 -9.01
N PRO A 163 9.80 17.70 -9.03
CA PRO A 163 8.39 17.40 -8.84
C PRO A 163 8.02 17.38 -7.35
N THR A 164 6.75 17.59 -6.99
CA THR A 164 6.33 17.66 -5.58
C THR A 164 6.17 16.30 -4.89
N PHE A 165 6.16 15.19 -5.63
CA PHE A 165 6.11 13.85 -5.05
C PHE A 165 7.47 13.41 -4.46
N ASP A 166 7.43 12.38 -3.60
CA ASP A 166 8.61 11.81 -2.97
C ASP A 166 9.47 11.04 -4.01
N MET A 167 10.65 11.57 -4.29
CA MET A 167 11.57 11.00 -5.27
C MET A 167 12.26 9.72 -4.78
N ALA A 168 12.41 9.52 -3.47
CA ALA A 168 12.97 8.28 -2.93
C ALA A 168 11.97 7.13 -3.09
N LEU A 169 10.69 7.36 -2.77
CA LEU A 169 9.62 6.40 -3.05
C LEU A 169 9.47 6.15 -4.56
N PHE A 170 9.50 7.21 -5.37
CA PHE A 170 9.42 7.08 -6.82
C PHE A 170 10.55 6.22 -7.39
N ARG A 171 11.81 6.48 -7.00
CA ARG A 171 12.96 5.66 -7.42
C ARG A 171 12.85 4.21 -6.95
N ARG A 172 12.33 3.96 -5.75
CA ARG A 172 12.08 2.60 -5.27
C ARG A 172 11.10 1.86 -6.18
N ASP A 173 9.97 2.49 -6.51
CA ASP A 173 8.96 1.89 -7.37
C ASP A 173 9.49 1.68 -8.81
N VAL A 174 10.32 2.59 -9.32
CA VAL A 174 11.05 2.42 -10.60
C VAL A 174 12.04 1.26 -10.53
N SER A 175 12.77 1.11 -9.42
CA SER A 175 13.70 0.00 -9.21
C SER A 175 12.97 -1.35 -9.21
N ASP A 176 11.78 -1.39 -8.63
CA ASP A 176 10.91 -2.57 -8.62
C ASP A 176 10.48 -2.97 -10.03
N LEU A 177 10.08 -2.00 -10.85
CA LEU A 177 9.74 -2.21 -12.26
C LEU A 177 10.94 -2.68 -13.10
N LEU A 178 12.13 -2.11 -12.88
CA LEU A 178 13.36 -2.56 -13.53
C LEU A 178 13.70 -4.02 -13.16
N ALA A 179 13.38 -4.45 -11.94
CA ALA A 179 13.53 -5.82 -11.47
C ALA A 179 12.42 -6.77 -11.97
N GLY A 180 11.50 -6.32 -12.83
CA GLY A 180 10.43 -7.14 -13.41
C GLY A 180 9.22 -7.31 -12.51
N LYS A 181 9.12 -6.56 -11.40
CA LYS A 181 7.89 -6.56 -10.60
C LYS A 181 6.79 -5.82 -11.37
N THR A 182 5.63 -6.44 -11.50
CA THR A 182 4.47 -5.80 -12.14
C THR A 182 3.61 -5.16 -11.06
N PRO A 183 3.54 -3.82 -10.96
CA PRO A 183 2.63 -3.18 -10.02
C PRO A 183 1.19 -3.47 -10.44
N PRO A 184 0.27 -3.62 -9.46
CA PRO A 184 -1.15 -3.78 -9.75
C PRO A 184 -1.64 -2.59 -10.59
N PRO A 185 -2.67 -2.79 -11.44
CA PRO A 185 -3.19 -1.72 -12.28
C PRO A 185 -3.63 -0.54 -11.40
N PRO A 186 -3.25 0.70 -11.74
CA PRO A 186 -3.45 1.89 -10.90
C PRO A 186 -4.92 2.20 -10.61
N ILE A 187 -5.81 1.75 -11.50
CA ILE A 187 -7.26 1.78 -11.30
C ILE A 187 -7.73 0.33 -11.44
N PRO A 188 -8.38 -0.24 -10.42
CA PRO A 188 -8.92 -1.60 -10.47
C PRO A 188 -9.78 -1.82 -11.71
N ALA A 189 -9.76 -3.02 -12.28
CA ALA A 189 -10.59 -3.34 -13.45
C ALA A 189 -12.09 -3.23 -13.13
N LYS A 190 -12.46 -3.39 -11.86
CA LYS A 190 -13.83 -3.29 -11.36
C LYS A 190 -13.86 -2.65 -9.97
N ASP A 191 -15.01 -2.10 -9.60
CA ASP A 191 -15.28 -1.63 -8.24
C ASP A 191 -15.94 -2.70 -7.35
N ASP A 192 -16.26 -2.31 -6.11
CA ASP A 192 -16.83 -3.21 -5.09
C ASP A 192 -18.21 -3.76 -5.46
N ASP A 193 -18.94 -3.09 -6.37
CA ASP A 193 -20.22 -3.54 -6.92
C ASP A 193 -20.05 -4.33 -8.23
N ASN A 194 -18.81 -4.78 -8.53
CA ASN A 194 -18.42 -5.52 -9.73
C ASN A 194 -18.66 -4.74 -11.04
N ARG A 195 -18.78 -3.40 -10.98
CA ARG A 195 -18.90 -2.53 -12.16
C ARG A 195 -17.54 -2.36 -12.79
N SER A 196 -17.47 -2.54 -14.11
CA SER A 196 -16.21 -2.39 -14.83
C SER A 196 -15.74 -0.95 -14.81
N THR A 197 -14.43 -0.76 -14.72
CA THR A 197 -13.82 0.56 -14.89
C THR A 197 -13.98 0.99 -16.34
N LEU A 198 -14.71 2.08 -16.56
CA LEU A 198 -14.98 2.60 -17.90
C LEU A 198 -14.00 3.71 -18.25
N ARG A 199 -13.58 3.72 -19.50
CA ARG A 199 -12.66 4.71 -20.08
C ARG A 199 -12.85 4.73 -21.60
N ARG A 200 -12.25 5.70 -22.28
CA ARG A 200 -12.30 5.77 -23.76
C ARG A 200 -12.04 4.41 -24.41
N GLY A 201 -12.92 4.01 -25.33
CA GLY A 201 -12.89 2.71 -26.00
C GLY A 201 -13.68 1.59 -25.31
N SER A 202 -14.16 1.80 -24.08
CA SER A 202 -15.14 0.91 -23.43
C SER A 202 -16.45 0.93 -24.21
N ARG A 203 -17.17 -0.20 -24.24
CA ARG A 203 -18.47 -0.32 -24.92
C ARG A 203 -19.46 -1.11 -24.08
N GLY A 204 -20.75 -0.96 -24.36
CA GLY A 204 -21.83 -1.78 -23.82
C GLY A 204 -22.73 -1.05 -22.83
N SER A 205 -23.65 -1.79 -22.21
CA SER A 205 -24.77 -1.23 -21.45
C SER A 205 -24.38 -0.34 -20.26
N LEU A 206 -23.23 -0.62 -19.62
CA LEU A 206 -22.72 0.25 -18.54
C LEU A 206 -22.29 1.63 -19.06
N VAL A 207 -21.76 1.69 -20.29
CA VAL A 207 -21.43 2.96 -20.94
C VAL A 207 -22.70 3.72 -21.28
N GLU A 208 -23.70 3.03 -21.84
CA GLU A 208 -25.00 3.60 -22.18
C GLU A 208 -25.72 4.20 -20.95
N GLN A 209 -25.75 3.46 -19.83
CA GLN A 209 -26.32 3.95 -18.56
C GLN A 209 -25.61 5.21 -18.06
N ILE A 210 -24.28 5.24 -18.13
CA ILE A 210 -23.49 6.42 -17.77
C ILE A 210 -23.76 7.59 -18.71
N GLN A 211 -23.87 7.35 -20.01
CA GLN A 211 -24.20 8.39 -20.98
C GLN A 211 -25.56 9.02 -20.67
N GLY A 212 -26.55 8.21 -20.27
CA GLY A 212 -27.85 8.69 -19.78
C GLY A 212 -27.73 9.55 -18.52
N LEU A 213 -26.96 9.10 -17.52
CA LEU A 213 -26.74 9.86 -16.28
C LEU A 213 -25.98 11.17 -16.49
N LEU A 214 -25.09 11.21 -17.48
CA LEU A 214 -24.30 12.40 -17.83
C LEU A 214 -24.98 13.29 -18.87
N ASN A 215 -26.20 12.94 -19.30
CA ASN A 215 -26.98 13.65 -20.31
C ASN A 215 -26.20 13.89 -21.62
N VAL A 216 -25.52 12.84 -22.10
CA VAL A 216 -24.86 12.79 -23.42
C VAL A 216 -25.50 11.71 -24.30
N GLU A 217 -25.17 11.69 -25.59
CA GLU A 217 -25.66 10.68 -26.53
C GLU A 217 -25.37 9.25 -26.03
N GLN A 218 -26.39 8.41 -26.00
CA GLN A 218 -26.37 7.03 -25.50
C GLN A 218 -26.10 6.05 -26.65
N ASP A 219 -24.90 6.09 -27.22
CA ASP A 219 -24.46 5.20 -28.31
C ASP A 219 -23.77 3.91 -27.81
N ALA A 220 -23.70 3.73 -26.48
CA ALA A 220 -23.00 2.65 -25.78
C ALA A 220 -21.49 2.60 -26.08
N ILE A 221 -20.88 3.67 -26.58
CA ILE A 221 -19.45 3.79 -26.90
C ILE A 221 -18.84 4.92 -26.08
N PHE A 222 -17.83 4.60 -25.27
CA PHE A 222 -17.16 5.60 -24.44
C PHE A 222 -16.19 6.39 -25.34
N GLY A 223 -16.72 7.41 -26.00
CA GLY A 223 -16.01 8.29 -26.93
C GLY A 223 -15.46 9.57 -26.28
N PRO A 224 -14.91 10.49 -27.09
CA PRO A 224 -14.41 11.78 -26.62
C PRO A 224 -15.44 12.61 -25.84
N ASN A 225 -16.70 12.60 -26.29
CA ASN A 225 -17.78 13.36 -25.66
C ASN A 225 -18.14 12.78 -24.28
N THR A 226 -18.19 11.46 -24.15
CA THR A 226 -18.41 10.77 -22.88
C THR A 226 -17.26 11.02 -21.90
N GLU A 227 -16.01 10.96 -22.36
CA GLU A 227 -14.86 11.28 -21.52
C GLU A 227 -14.89 12.73 -21.01
N ALA A 228 -15.23 13.69 -21.89
CA ALA A 228 -15.37 15.10 -21.50
C ALA A 228 -16.46 15.28 -20.43
N ALA A 229 -17.59 14.60 -20.57
CA ALA A 229 -18.68 14.62 -19.60
C ALA A 229 -18.28 13.97 -18.26
N VAL A 230 -17.54 12.85 -18.29
CA VAL A 230 -17.00 12.22 -17.07
C VAL A 230 -16.05 13.14 -16.35
N ARG A 231 -15.16 13.83 -17.06
CA ARG A 231 -14.26 14.83 -16.45
C ARG A 231 -15.04 15.98 -15.83
N ALA A 232 -16.12 16.44 -16.47
CA ALA A 232 -16.98 17.48 -15.93
C ALA A 232 -17.71 17.02 -14.65
N PHE A 233 -18.23 15.79 -14.65
CA PHE A 233 -18.82 15.15 -13.47
C PHE A 233 -17.82 15.02 -12.33
N GLN A 234 -16.64 14.46 -12.60
CA GLN A 234 -15.58 14.30 -11.62
C GLN A 234 -15.18 15.64 -10.98
N ARG A 235 -15.13 16.73 -11.75
CA ARG A 235 -14.90 18.08 -11.17
C ARG A 235 -16.00 18.51 -10.23
N LYS A 236 -17.26 18.37 -10.64
CA LYS A 236 -18.42 18.73 -9.79
C LYS A 236 -18.44 17.91 -8.49
N ALA A 237 -17.88 16.71 -8.55
CA ALA A 237 -17.77 15.77 -7.44
C ALA A 237 -16.49 15.92 -6.60
N ASP A 238 -15.66 16.94 -6.84
CA ASP A 238 -14.34 17.12 -6.20
C ASP A 238 -13.40 15.89 -6.34
N LEU A 239 -13.57 15.13 -7.42
CA LEU A 239 -12.70 14.02 -7.81
C LEU A 239 -11.60 14.50 -8.77
N VAL A 240 -10.54 13.70 -8.89
CA VAL A 240 -9.55 13.86 -9.96
C VAL A 240 -10.26 13.68 -11.32
N PRO A 241 -10.26 14.69 -12.20
CA PRO A 241 -10.99 14.62 -13.46
C PRO A 241 -10.15 13.97 -14.55
N ASP A 242 -9.84 12.68 -14.36
CA ASP A 242 -9.01 11.86 -15.24
C ASP A 242 -9.77 11.26 -16.44
N GLY A 243 -11.10 11.39 -16.48
CA GLY A 243 -11.94 10.87 -17.54
C GLY A 243 -12.16 9.35 -17.48
N ILE A 244 -11.80 8.73 -16.35
CA ILE A 244 -11.93 7.29 -16.12
C ILE A 244 -12.93 7.06 -15.00
N ILE A 245 -13.99 6.29 -15.29
CA ILE A 245 -14.94 5.87 -14.27
C ILE A 245 -14.38 4.66 -13.56
N GLY A 246 -13.53 4.91 -12.56
CA GLY A 246 -13.07 3.91 -11.59
C GLY A 246 -13.92 3.89 -10.32
N PRO A 247 -13.53 3.10 -9.30
CA PRO A 247 -14.30 2.93 -8.06
C PRO A 247 -14.72 4.23 -7.36
N LYS A 248 -13.83 5.23 -7.33
CA LYS A 248 -14.14 6.55 -6.74
C LYS A 248 -15.23 7.30 -7.50
N THR A 249 -15.23 7.21 -8.83
CA THR A 249 -16.24 7.86 -9.68
C THR A 249 -17.56 7.10 -9.59
N TRP A 250 -17.52 5.77 -9.62
CA TRP A 250 -18.70 4.92 -9.40
C TRP A 250 -19.40 5.19 -8.07
N ALA A 251 -18.64 5.36 -6.98
CA ALA A 251 -19.18 5.65 -5.66
C ALA A 251 -19.99 6.96 -5.63
N VAL A 252 -19.50 8.03 -6.29
CA VAL A 252 -20.25 9.29 -6.38
C VAL A 252 -21.48 9.13 -7.28
N ILE A 253 -21.34 8.47 -8.42
CA ILE A 253 -22.47 8.24 -9.34
C ILE A 253 -23.59 7.47 -8.63
N ALA A 254 -23.25 6.45 -7.84
CA ALA A 254 -24.21 5.68 -7.05
C ALA A 254 -24.88 6.52 -5.96
N LYS A 255 -24.12 7.38 -5.28
CA LYS A 255 -24.63 8.30 -4.26
C LYS A 255 -25.62 9.30 -4.84
N ASP A 256 -25.33 9.87 -6.01
CA ASP A 256 -26.17 10.88 -6.67
C ASP A 256 -27.41 10.29 -7.35
N ASN A 257 -27.42 8.96 -7.56
CA ASN A 257 -28.50 8.23 -8.23
C ASN A 257 -28.98 7.03 -7.40
N PRO A 258 -29.53 7.26 -6.18
CA PRO A 258 -29.95 6.19 -5.29
C PRO A 258 -31.09 5.38 -5.93
N GLY A 259 -30.92 4.06 -5.99
CA GLY A 259 -31.90 3.13 -6.58
C GLY A 259 -31.71 2.83 -8.06
N THR A 260 -30.80 3.52 -8.75
CA THR A 260 -30.42 3.17 -10.14
C THR A 260 -29.54 1.92 -10.13
N VAL A 261 -30.00 0.84 -10.77
CA VAL A 261 -29.22 -0.39 -10.91
C VAL A 261 -28.15 -0.19 -11.98
N LEU A 262 -26.95 0.19 -11.55
CA LEU A 262 -25.79 0.41 -12.41
C LEU A 262 -25.02 -0.89 -12.62
N GLN A 263 -25.62 -1.86 -13.28
CA GLN A 263 -25.00 -3.16 -13.55
C GLN A 263 -25.15 -3.54 -15.02
N ALA A 264 -24.18 -4.29 -15.54
CA ALA A 264 -24.36 -4.98 -16.81
C ALA A 264 -25.50 -6.00 -16.66
N PRO A 265 -26.39 -6.17 -17.65
CA PRO A 265 -27.46 -7.16 -17.57
C PRO A 265 -26.85 -8.53 -17.27
N THR A 266 -27.39 -9.20 -16.25
CA THR A 266 -26.97 -10.54 -15.85
C THR A 266 -27.07 -11.46 -17.07
N PRO A 267 -25.97 -12.11 -17.51
CA PRO A 267 -26.09 -13.13 -18.54
C PRO A 267 -26.98 -14.25 -17.99
N ALA A 268 -27.95 -14.69 -18.80
CA ALA A 268 -28.84 -15.79 -18.46
C ALA A 268 -28.02 -17.03 -18.02
N PRO A 269 -28.51 -17.83 -17.06
CA PRO A 269 -27.77 -18.99 -16.55
C PRO A 269 -27.51 -19.97 -17.70
N ILE A 270 -26.23 -20.14 -18.05
CA ILE A 270 -25.77 -21.17 -18.99
C ILE A 270 -25.74 -22.50 -18.20
N PRO A 271 -26.27 -23.62 -18.76
CA PRO A 271 -26.23 -24.92 -18.10
C PRO A 271 -24.78 -25.33 -17.82
N THR A 272 -24.54 -25.79 -16.59
CA THR A 272 -23.23 -26.14 -16.04
C THR A 272 -22.62 -27.34 -16.79
N PRO A 273 -21.44 -27.23 -17.43
CA PRO A 273 -20.70 -28.42 -17.85
C PRO A 273 -19.99 -29.04 -16.63
N THR A 274 -20.02 -30.37 -16.56
CA THR A 274 -19.29 -31.19 -15.60
C THR A 274 -17.80 -30.78 -15.54
N PRO A 275 -17.22 -30.54 -14.35
CA PRO A 275 -15.84 -30.08 -14.25
C PRO A 275 -14.89 -31.19 -14.70
N THR A 276 -14.19 -30.95 -15.80
CA THR A 276 -12.95 -31.67 -16.11
C THR A 276 -11.86 -31.06 -15.23
N PRO A 277 -11.00 -31.86 -14.57
CA PRO A 277 -9.98 -31.32 -13.68
C PRO A 277 -9.00 -30.47 -14.49
N ILE A 278 -9.03 -29.16 -14.27
CA ILE A 278 -8.03 -28.23 -14.74
C ILE A 278 -6.78 -28.46 -13.87
N PRO A 279 -5.61 -28.76 -14.44
CA PRO A 279 -4.40 -28.87 -13.64
C PRO A 279 -4.14 -27.50 -13.00
N ALA A 280 -3.93 -27.51 -11.68
CA ALA A 280 -3.63 -26.31 -10.92
C ALA A 280 -2.47 -25.54 -11.58
N PRO A 281 -2.57 -24.20 -11.74
CA PRO A 281 -1.41 -23.43 -12.14
C PRO A 281 -0.35 -23.61 -11.06
N VAL A 282 0.76 -24.26 -11.42
CA VAL A 282 1.96 -24.32 -10.60
C VAL A 282 2.55 -22.92 -10.59
N ILE A 283 2.10 -22.10 -9.65
CA ILE A 283 2.79 -20.88 -9.29
C ILE A 283 4.03 -21.32 -8.53
N SER A 284 5.20 -20.95 -9.06
CA SER A 284 6.46 -21.13 -8.37
C SER A 284 6.33 -20.51 -6.98
N ALA A 285 6.22 -21.36 -5.95
CA ALA A 285 6.27 -20.93 -4.56
C ALA A 285 7.52 -20.04 -4.41
N VAL A 286 7.38 -18.88 -3.76
CA VAL A 286 8.55 -18.16 -3.29
C VAL A 286 9.30 -19.13 -2.39
N SER A 287 10.42 -19.67 -2.87
CA SER A 287 11.21 -20.63 -2.11
C SER A 287 11.59 -19.97 -0.80
N LEU A 288 11.22 -20.59 0.33
CA LEU A 288 11.65 -20.11 1.62
C LEU A 288 13.17 -20.01 1.66
N PRO A 289 13.72 -19.03 2.39
CA PRO A 289 15.13 -19.06 2.75
C PRO A 289 15.50 -20.44 3.34
N PRO A 290 16.73 -20.95 3.14
CA PRO A 290 17.12 -22.24 3.71
C PRO A 290 17.04 -22.22 5.25
N PRO A 291 16.71 -23.32 5.92
CA PRO A 291 16.74 -23.37 7.38
C PRO A 291 18.16 -23.10 7.92
N ASP A 292 18.27 -22.61 9.15
CA ASP A 292 19.55 -22.58 9.85
C ASP A 292 19.91 -23.96 10.38
N ASP A 293 21.18 -24.33 10.31
CA ASP A 293 21.72 -25.55 10.90
C ASP A 293 23.17 -25.35 11.34
N ALA A 294 23.82 -26.41 11.81
CA ALA A 294 25.20 -26.35 12.28
C ALA A 294 26.21 -26.01 11.16
N ALA A 295 25.90 -26.34 9.90
CA ALA A 295 26.74 -26.04 8.75
C ALA A 295 26.49 -24.64 8.18
N HIS A 296 25.25 -24.15 8.28
CA HIS A 296 24.80 -22.85 7.78
C HIS A 296 24.00 -22.11 8.86
N PRO A 297 24.65 -21.62 9.93
CA PRO A 297 23.96 -20.94 11.01
C PRO A 297 23.54 -19.52 10.62
N ALA A 298 22.47 -19.01 11.21
CA ALA A 298 22.26 -17.58 11.29
C ALA A 298 23.33 -16.96 12.21
N THR A 299 23.88 -15.81 11.83
CA THR A 299 25.04 -15.22 12.50
C THR A 299 24.80 -13.78 12.94
N VAL A 300 25.63 -13.28 13.84
CA VAL A 300 25.60 -11.89 14.31
C VAL A 300 27.00 -11.30 14.18
N SER A 301 27.12 -10.15 13.54
CA SER A 301 28.38 -9.40 13.46
C SER A 301 28.68 -8.64 14.74
N ALA A 302 29.94 -8.21 14.89
CA ALA A 302 30.37 -7.40 16.03
C ALA A 302 29.63 -6.06 16.17
N ASP A 303 29.13 -5.48 15.06
CA ASP A 303 28.30 -4.27 15.05
C ASP A 303 26.81 -4.54 15.29
N GLY A 304 26.44 -5.77 15.67
CA GLY A 304 25.09 -6.12 16.08
C GLY A 304 24.10 -6.34 14.94
N LYS A 305 24.57 -6.61 13.71
CA LYS A 305 23.69 -6.99 12.59
C LYS A 305 23.54 -8.50 12.54
N ALA A 306 22.31 -8.98 12.34
CA ALA A 306 22.02 -10.41 12.23
C ALA A 306 21.82 -10.81 10.77
N PHE A 307 22.47 -11.90 10.36
CA PHE A 307 22.54 -12.38 8.98
C PHE A 307 21.94 -13.78 8.84
N THR A 308 21.29 -14.00 7.71
CA THR A 308 20.76 -15.30 7.29
C THR A 308 21.92 -16.27 7.00
N PRO A 309 21.65 -17.58 6.89
CA PRO A 309 22.63 -18.55 6.40
C PRO A 309 23.27 -18.21 5.04
N LEU A 310 22.58 -17.37 4.24
CA LEU A 310 23.05 -16.89 2.93
C LEU A 310 23.73 -15.51 3.00
N GLY A 311 24.04 -15.00 4.19
CA GLY A 311 24.75 -13.73 4.37
C GLY A 311 23.91 -12.46 4.15
N ARG A 312 22.58 -12.59 4.02
CA ARG A 312 21.68 -11.44 3.93
C ARG A 312 21.31 -10.94 5.33
N GLN A 313 21.46 -9.66 5.60
CA GLN A 313 20.99 -9.10 6.86
C GLN A 313 19.45 -9.19 6.96
N PHE A 314 18.93 -9.68 8.09
CA PHE A 314 17.48 -9.78 8.33
C PHE A 314 17.00 -9.08 9.60
N ALA A 315 17.87 -8.91 10.60
CA ALA A 315 17.55 -8.25 11.86
C ALA A 315 18.76 -7.48 12.40
N LYS A 316 18.57 -6.83 13.55
CA LYS A 316 19.65 -6.22 14.34
C LYS A 316 19.44 -6.54 15.82
N THR A 317 20.53 -6.57 16.58
CA THR A 317 20.49 -6.66 18.03
C THR A 317 19.87 -5.38 18.61
N PHE A 318 19.01 -5.54 19.60
CA PHE A 318 18.47 -4.43 20.37
C PHE A 318 18.24 -4.91 21.81
N LYS A 319 18.83 -4.19 22.77
CA LYS A 319 18.84 -4.58 24.19
C LYS A 319 19.25 -6.06 24.36
N LEU A 320 18.34 -6.90 24.85
CA LEU A 320 18.59 -8.29 25.22
C LEU A 320 18.38 -9.29 24.07
N GLY A 321 17.91 -8.85 22.90
CA GLY A 321 17.57 -9.76 21.80
C GLY A 321 17.66 -9.09 20.44
N PHE A 322 16.74 -9.45 19.55
CA PHE A 322 16.74 -9.02 18.15
C PHE A 322 15.45 -8.30 17.80
N VAL A 323 15.53 -7.43 16.80
CA VAL A 323 14.38 -6.75 16.23
C VAL A 323 14.49 -6.67 14.71
N THR A 324 13.37 -6.95 14.04
CA THR A 324 13.14 -6.67 12.63
C THR A 324 11.71 -6.23 12.42
N SER A 325 11.51 -5.20 11.60
CA SER A 325 10.18 -4.75 11.19
C SER A 325 9.53 -5.67 10.16
N GLY A 326 10.24 -6.72 9.72
CA GLY A 326 9.85 -7.56 8.60
C GLY A 326 10.08 -6.86 7.25
N THR A 327 9.76 -7.60 6.18
CA THR A 327 9.97 -7.21 4.78
C THR A 327 8.73 -7.42 3.90
N THR A 328 7.73 -8.16 4.40
CA THR A 328 6.53 -8.54 3.65
C THR A 328 5.30 -7.82 4.18
N SER A 329 4.83 -6.80 3.45
CA SER A 329 3.56 -6.16 3.79
C SER A 329 2.36 -7.03 3.41
N ILE A 330 1.21 -6.74 4.01
CA ILE A 330 -0.05 -7.39 3.66
C ILE A 330 -0.36 -7.17 2.18
N GLU A 331 -0.16 -5.95 1.69
CA GLU A 331 -0.40 -5.60 0.29
C GLU A 331 0.49 -6.41 -0.65
N SER A 332 1.80 -6.50 -0.37
CA SER A 332 2.71 -7.25 -1.23
C SER A 332 2.41 -8.75 -1.21
N TRP A 333 2.00 -9.29 -0.07
CA TRP A 333 1.62 -10.68 0.07
C TRP A 333 0.29 -10.99 -0.65
N LEU A 334 -0.77 -10.22 -0.39
CA LEU A 334 -2.08 -10.42 -1.03
C LEU A 334 -2.01 -10.23 -2.55
N ALA A 335 -1.18 -9.31 -3.05
CA ALA A 335 -0.98 -9.11 -4.48
C ALA A 335 -0.34 -10.33 -5.17
N ALA A 336 0.47 -11.11 -4.44
CA ALA A 336 1.13 -12.31 -4.93
C ALA A 336 0.29 -13.59 -4.78
N ARG A 337 -0.92 -13.50 -4.21
CA ARG A 337 -1.78 -14.65 -3.93
C ARG A 337 -2.96 -14.76 -4.90
N PRO A 338 -3.24 -15.95 -5.44
CA PRO A 338 -4.45 -16.21 -6.24
C PRO A 338 -5.73 -16.23 -5.41
N GLN A 339 -5.64 -16.67 -4.14
CA GLN A 339 -6.78 -16.79 -3.24
C GLN A 339 -6.60 -15.87 -2.03
N GLN A 340 -7.59 -15.01 -1.84
CA GLN A 340 -7.68 -14.10 -0.69
C GLN A 340 -7.94 -14.89 0.60
N PRO A 341 -7.50 -14.39 1.76
CA PRO A 341 -7.91 -14.92 3.06
C PRO A 341 -9.44 -14.90 3.22
N THR A 342 -9.97 -15.77 4.06
CA THR A 342 -11.41 -15.84 4.35
C THR A 342 -11.94 -14.63 5.14
N ALA A 343 -11.05 -13.84 5.73
CA ALA A 343 -11.42 -12.63 6.46
C ALA A 343 -12.13 -11.59 5.57
N SER A 344 -13.08 -10.85 6.15
CA SER A 344 -13.80 -9.80 5.43
C SER A 344 -12.85 -8.71 4.91
N PRO A 345 -13.18 -8.00 3.82
CA PRO A 345 -12.37 -6.88 3.34
C PRO A 345 -12.15 -5.79 4.41
N SER A 346 -13.12 -5.61 5.31
CA SER A 346 -13.05 -4.63 6.39
C SER A 346 -12.05 -5.05 7.47
N VAL A 347 -12.04 -6.34 7.85
CA VAL A 347 -11.02 -6.91 8.73
C VAL A 347 -9.62 -6.74 8.12
N LEU A 348 -9.45 -7.03 6.83
CA LEU A 348 -8.17 -6.84 6.14
C LEU A 348 -7.72 -5.37 6.17
N ARG A 349 -8.63 -4.41 5.96
CA ARG A 349 -8.32 -2.97 6.03
C ARG A 349 -7.88 -2.54 7.44
N ILE A 350 -8.55 -3.04 8.47
CA ILE A 350 -8.18 -2.76 9.87
C ILE A 350 -6.82 -3.37 10.23
N MET A 351 -6.57 -4.61 9.82
CA MET A 351 -5.28 -5.25 10.04
C MET A 351 -4.14 -4.48 9.35
N LYS A 352 -4.36 -4.01 8.11
CA LYS A 352 -3.42 -3.10 7.43
C LYS A 352 -3.16 -1.86 8.25
N ALA A 353 -4.20 -1.23 8.79
CA ALA A 353 -4.07 -0.02 9.58
C ALA A 353 -3.23 -0.19 10.85
N VAL A 354 -3.47 -1.27 11.59
CA VAL A 354 -2.71 -1.56 12.81
C VAL A 354 -1.27 -1.98 12.50
N SER A 355 -1.05 -2.71 11.39
CA SER A 355 0.29 -3.16 10.99
C SER A 355 1.28 -2.03 10.76
N VAL A 356 0.80 -0.83 10.37
CA VAL A 356 1.63 0.38 10.21
C VAL A 356 2.36 0.75 11.50
N ASN A 357 1.80 0.36 12.65
CA ASN A 357 2.38 0.64 13.96
C ASN A 357 3.12 -0.54 14.60
N GLU A 358 2.79 -1.79 14.24
CA GLU A 358 3.30 -3.01 14.89
C GLU A 358 4.41 -3.71 14.10
N GLY A 359 4.34 -3.68 12.76
CA GLY A 359 5.30 -4.36 11.90
C GLY A 359 4.64 -5.13 10.76
N LEU A 360 5.48 -5.68 9.89
CA LEU A 360 5.07 -6.48 8.74
C LEU A 360 4.86 -7.97 9.12
N LEU A 361 4.41 -8.80 8.18
CA LEU A 361 4.03 -10.20 8.44
C LEU A 361 5.17 -11.08 8.97
N ASP A 362 6.41 -10.73 8.64
CA ASP A 362 7.63 -11.39 9.08
C ASP A 362 8.38 -10.60 10.17
N ALA A 363 7.72 -9.66 10.85
CA ALA A 363 8.33 -8.91 11.94
C ALA A 363 8.62 -9.82 13.14
N VAL A 364 9.75 -9.59 13.80
CA VAL A 364 10.16 -10.33 14.99
C VAL A 364 10.76 -9.37 16.01
N ASN A 365 10.40 -9.58 17.28
CA ASN A 365 11.02 -8.92 18.41
C ASN A 365 11.29 -9.97 19.51
N SER A 366 12.51 -9.98 20.05
CA SER A 366 12.90 -10.85 21.17
C SER A 366 13.62 -10.10 22.30
N TRP A 367 13.46 -8.77 22.38
CA TRP A 367 14.24 -7.94 23.28
C TRP A 367 13.54 -7.58 24.60
N ASP A 368 12.21 -7.58 24.65
CA ASP A 368 11.43 -7.19 25.82
C ASP A 368 11.11 -8.38 26.76
N ALA A 369 10.23 -8.15 27.74
CA ALA A 369 9.89 -9.15 28.75
C ALA A 369 9.03 -10.32 28.22
N CYS A 370 8.54 -10.24 26.98
CA CYS A 370 7.79 -11.31 26.32
C CYS A 370 8.69 -12.34 25.63
N PHE A 371 10.01 -12.11 25.56
CA PHE A 371 11.06 -12.99 25.00
C PHE A 371 10.97 -13.28 23.49
N MET A 372 9.76 -13.34 22.92
CA MET A 372 9.49 -13.47 21.50
C MET A 372 8.10 -12.88 21.21
N SER A 373 8.02 -12.03 20.21
CA SER A 373 6.79 -11.66 19.53
C SER A 373 6.98 -11.73 18.03
N PHE A 374 5.92 -12.11 17.33
CA PHE A 374 5.98 -12.43 15.90
C PHE A 374 4.81 -11.81 15.12
N GLY A 375 5.15 -11.32 13.94
CA GLY A 375 4.26 -10.94 12.85
C GLY A 375 3.34 -9.75 13.11
N ILE A 376 2.24 -9.73 12.38
CA ILE A 376 1.43 -8.54 12.11
C ILE A 376 0.83 -7.84 13.33
N LEU A 377 0.55 -8.58 14.39
CA LEU A 377 0.02 -8.07 15.67
C LEU A 377 0.96 -8.38 16.84
N GLN A 378 2.22 -8.74 16.55
CA GLN A 378 3.24 -9.05 17.55
C GLN A 378 2.75 -10.10 18.58
N TRP A 379 2.31 -11.26 18.11
CA TRP A 379 1.84 -12.36 18.94
C TRP A 379 2.93 -12.77 19.93
N THR A 380 2.68 -12.64 21.24
CA THR A 380 3.72 -12.81 22.26
C THR A 380 3.82 -14.24 22.77
N ALA A 381 5.02 -14.68 23.16
CA ALA A 381 5.22 -15.93 23.90
C ALA A 381 4.84 -15.84 25.40
N GLY A 382 4.26 -14.71 25.83
CA GLY A 382 3.91 -14.42 27.22
C GLY A 382 5.09 -13.94 28.05
N LYS A 383 4.82 -13.07 29.01
CA LYS A 383 5.84 -12.51 29.91
C LYS A 383 6.23 -13.51 30.98
N ASN A 384 7.53 -13.71 31.25
CA ASN A 384 7.99 -14.58 32.34
C ASN A 384 7.31 -15.97 32.31
N ASP A 385 6.49 -16.28 33.32
CA ASP A 385 5.71 -17.49 33.51
C ASP A 385 4.26 -17.42 32.98
N GLU A 386 3.86 -16.29 32.42
CA GLU A 386 2.55 -16.08 31.81
C GLU A 386 2.43 -16.79 30.44
N GLU A 387 1.18 -17.11 30.09
CA GLU A 387 0.81 -17.59 28.76
C GLU A 387 0.84 -16.46 27.72
N GLY A 388 0.96 -16.82 26.46
CA GLY A 388 0.98 -15.88 25.34
C GLY A 388 0.05 -16.27 24.21
N GLU A 389 -0.26 -15.30 23.33
CA GLU A 389 -1.08 -15.53 22.13
C GLU A 389 -0.32 -16.29 21.03
N LEU A 390 1.03 -16.23 21.01
CA LEU A 390 1.84 -16.91 20.01
C LEU A 390 1.62 -18.44 20.00
N PRO A 391 1.64 -19.15 21.14
CA PRO A 391 1.24 -20.56 21.20
C PRO A 391 -0.13 -20.86 20.59
N ALA A 392 -1.13 -20.00 20.79
CA ALA A 392 -2.47 -20.23 20.25
C ALA A 392 -2.54 -19.97 18.74
N MET A 393 -1.84 -18.96 18.24
CA MET A 393 -1.69 -18.73 16.80
C MET A 393 -0.94 -19.90 16.13
N LEU A 394 0.12 -20.38 16.76
CA LEU A 394 0.89 -21.53 16.28
C LEU A 394 0.09 -22.85 16.34
N ASP A 395 -0.78 -23.05 17.34
CA ASP A 395 -1.75 -24.15 17.36
C ASP A 395 -2.75 -24.06 16.21
N HIS A 396 -3.24 -22.85 15.91
CA HIS A 396 -4.11 -22.62 14.77
C HIS A 396 -3.42 -23.01 13.45
N LEU A 397 -2.18 -22.57 13.23
CA LEU A 397 -1.35 -23.03 12.11
C LEU A 397 -1.21 -24.56 12.10
N LYS A 398 -0.85 -25.17 13.23
CA LYS A 398 -0.64 -26.62 13.34
C LYS A 398 -1.88 -27.43 12.96
N ARG A 399 -3.08 -26.91 13.26
CA ARG A 399 -4.35 -27.55 12.89
C ARG A 399 -4.74 -27.29 11.43
N ALA A 400 -4.44 -26.11 10.90
CA ALA A 400 -4.77 -25.74 9.52
C ALA A 400 -3.81 -26.37 8.50
N ASP A 401 -2.52 -26.43 8.83
CA ASP A 401 -1.43 -26.94 7.98
C ASP A 401 -0.31 -27.56 8.86
N PRO A 402 -0.45 -28.85 9.23
CA PRO A 402 0.54 -29.56 10.04
C PRO A 402 1.92 -29.64 9.38
N ASP A 403 1.99 -29.70 8.05
CA ASP A 403 3.24 -29.82 7.30
C ASP A 403 4.02 -28.50 7.33
N ALA A 404 3.34 -27.37 7.12
CA ALA A 404 3.94 -26.04 7.29
C ALA A 404 4.44 -25.82 8.72
N TYR A 405 3.67 -26.27 9.72
CA TYR A 405 4.10 -26.22 11.12
C TYR A 405 5.35 -27.06 11.36
N ALA A 406 5.37 -28.30 10.87
CA ALA A 406 6.52 -29.19 10.98
C ALA A 406 7.77 -28.59 10.29
N GLU A 407 7.62 -28.00 9.11
CA GLU A 407 8.71 -27.37 8.37
C GLU A 407 9.26 -26.12 9.07
N CYS A 408 8.37 -25.27 9.60
CA CYS A 408 8.76 -23.98 10.18
C CYS A 408 9.22 -24.08 11.63
N PHE A 409 8.63 -25.00 12.41
CA PHE A 409 8.76 -25.02 13.88
C PHE A 409 9.01 -26.42 14.44
N GLY A 410 8.18 -27.40 14.08
CA GLY A 410 8.21 -28.75 14.67
C GLY A 410 9.55 -29.46 14.50
N ARG A 411 10.18 -29.33 13.33
CA ARG A 411 11.52 -29.89 13.04
C ARG A 411 12.63 -29.35 13.95
N PHE A 412 12.40 -28.22 14.61
CA PHE A 412 13.32 -27.58 15.55
C PHE A 412 12.95 -27.85 17.01
N GLY A 413 12.01 -28.78 17.24
CA GLY A 413 11.52 -29.16 18.56
C GLY A 413 10.62 -28.13 19.23
N LEU A 414 10.11 -27.13 18.49
CA LEU A 414 9.14 -26.18 19.03
C LEU A 414 7.74 -26.76 18.92
N GLU A 415 7.06 -26.83 20.05
CA GLU A 415 5.72 -27.39 20.19
C GLU A 415 4.83 -26.46 21.04
N VAL A 416 3.51 -26.63 20.96
CA VAL A 416 2.52 -25.79 21.65
C VAL A 416 1.73 -26.57 22.70
N ARG A 417 1.38 -25.90 23.81
CA ARG A 417 0.53 -26.42 24.89
C ARG A 417 -0.55 -25.40 25.20
N LEU A 418 -1.80 -25.75 24.94
CA LEU A 418 -2.97 -24.94 25.30
C LEU A 418 -3.70 -25.58 26.48
N ALA A 419 -4.34 -24.77 27.32
CA ALA A 419 -5.17 -25.26 28.42
C ALA A 419 -6.40 -26.06 27.93
N ALA A 420 -6.94 -25.67 26.77
CA ALA A 420 -8.03 -26.36 26.08
C ALA A 420 -7.98 -26.07 24.57
N PRO A 421 -8.58 -26.93 23.72
CA PRO A 421 -8.76 -26.63 22.31
C PRO A 421 -9.47 -25.28 22.09
N GLY A 422 -8.92 -24.43 21.22
CA GLY A 422 -9.47 -23.11 20.93
C GLY A 422 -9.18 -22.03 21.97
N ALA A 423 -8.37 -22.32 23.00
CA ALA A 423 -7.85 -21.29 23.89
C ALA A 423 -7.07 -20.21 23.11
N THR A 424 -7.20 -18.95 23.53
CA THR A 424 -6.57 -17.81 22.87
C THR A 424 -5.15 -17.54 23.35
N THR A 425 -4.71 -18.27 24.37
CA THR A 425 -3.36 -18.22 24.93
C THR A 425 -2.87 -19.64 25.26
N GLY A 426 -1.55 -19.79 25.39
CA GLY A 426 -0.94 -21.01 25.89
C GLY A 426 0.55 -20.86 26.16
N ARG A 427 1.28 -21.98 26.12
CA ARG A 427 2.73 -22.06 26.38
C ARG A 427 3.45 -22.77 25.23
N LEU A 428 4.71 -22.39 25.01
CA LEU A 428 5.61 -23.11 24.11
C LEU A 428 6.34 -24.21 24.89
N THR A 429 6.70 -25.29 24.20
CA THR A 429 7.71 -26.24 24.68
C THR A 429 8.84 -26.32 23.66
N LEU A 430 10.08 -26.44 24.12
CA LEU A 430 11.25 -26.61 23.26
C LEU A 430 11.96 -27.92 23.61
N ASN A 431 12.06 -28.85 22.66
CA ASN A 431 12.61 -30.19 22.86
C ASN A 431 11.98 -30.92 24.06
N GLY A 432 10.66 -30.77 24.22
CA GLY A 432 9.89 -31.35 25.32
C GLY A 432 9.92 -30.56 26.63
N ALA A 433 10.82 -29.58 26.80
CA ALA A 433 10.86 -28.74 27.99
C ALA A 433 9.84 -27.60 27.90
N LEU A 434 9.02 -27.43 28.95
CA LEU A 434 8.03 -26.35 29.02
C LEU A 434 8.71 -24.99 29.22
N LEU A 435 8.32 -23.98 28.43
CA LEU A 435 8.82 -22.62 28.57
C LEU A 435 7.89 -21.80 29.48
N ASP A 436 7.91 -22.12 30.78
CA ASP A 436 7.04 -21.58 31.83
C ASP A 436 7.74 -20.60 32.78
N SER A 437 8.92 -20.11 32.41
CA SER A 437 9.67 -19.15 33.21
C SER A 437 10.52 -18.25 32.33
N ALA A 438 10.95 -17.11 32.90
CA ALA A 438 11.91 -16.22 32.26
C ALA A 438 13.20 -16.95 31.85
N ALA A 439 13.71 -17.83 32.71
CA ALA A 439 14.91 -18.63 32.45
C ALA A 439 14.69 -19.61 31.29
N GLY A 440 13.57 -20.34 31.29
CA GLY A 440 13.23 -21.26 30.19
C GLY A 440 13.12 -20.55 28.84
N LYS A 441 12.45 -19.39 28.82
CA LYS A 441 12.23 -18.58 27.61
C LYS A 441 13.48 -17.86 27.10
N GLN A 442 14.56 -17.78 27.88
CA GLN A 442 15.78 -17.07 27.49
C GLN A 442 16.36 -17.59 26.16
N GLN A 443 16.16 -18.87 25.87
CA GLN A 443 16.59 -19.50 24.61
C GLN A 443 15.95 -18.85 23.38
N LEU A 444 14.73 -18.30 23.48
CA LEU A 444 14.04 -17.64 22.36
C LEU A 444 14.72 -16.32 21.93
N ARG A 445 15.63 -15.79 22.75
CA ARG A 445 16.42 -14.60 22.40
C ARG A 445 17.63 -14.90 21.52
N ASP A 446 17.94 -16.17 21.28
CA ASP A 446 19.00 -16.59 20.36
C ASP A 446 18.64 -16.16 18.92
N VAL A 447 19.66 -15.72 18.17
CA VAL A 447 19.52 -15.29 16.76
C VAL A 447 18.84 -16.36 15.91
N LYS A 448 19.05 -17.65 16.22
CA LYS A 448 18.41 -18.75 15.49
C LYS A 448 16.89 -18.69 15.57
N TRP A 449 16.33 -18.33 16.71
CA TRP A 449 14.87 -18.23 16.86
C TRP A 449 14.34 -16.98 16.19
N ALA A 450 15.06 -15.86 16.27
CA ALA A 450 14.70 -14.69 15.49
C ALA A 450 14.68 -14.99 13.98
N TYR A 451 15.66 -15.76 13.49
CA TYR A 451 15.73 -16.19 12.11
C TYR A 451 14.60 -17.16 11.73
N ARG A 452 14.34 -18.18 12.55
CA ARG A 452 13.29 -19.19 12.29
C ARG A 452 11.91 -18.57 12.21
N PHE A 453 11.57 -17.64 13.11
CA PHE A 453 10.31 -16.91 13.03
C PHE A 453 10.27 -15.96 11.82
N TRP A 454 11.34 -15.24 11.52
CA TRP A 454 11.42 -14.40 10.31
C TRP A 454 11.29 -15.20 9.01
N ARG A 455 11.89 -16.39 8.96
CA ARG A 455 11.75 -17.37 7.87
C ARG A 455 10.31 -17.89 7.80
N ALA A 456 9.72 -18.28 8.92
CA ALA A 456 8.34 -18.77 8.98
C ALA A 456 7.33 -17.70 8.52
N GLY A 457 7.55 -16.42 8.85
CA GLY A 457 6.75 -15.30 8.34
C GLY A 457 6.84 -15.09 6.83
N GLN A 458 7.69 -15.85 6.12
CA GLN A 458 7.70 -15.92 4.67
C GLN A 458 6.86 -17.06 4.09
N HIS A 459 6.45 -18.02 4.94
CA HIS A 459 5.64 -19.16 4.55
C HIS A 459 4.18 -18.73 4.42
N ASP A 460 3.56 -19.17 3.34
CA ASP A 460 2.21 -18.74 2.96
C ASP A 460 1.14 -19.19 3.96
N ALA A 461 1.18 -20.46 4.39
CA ALA A 461 0.31 -20.99 5.45
C ALA A 461 0.49 -20.29 6.81
N VAL A 462 1.72 -19.91 7.20
CA VAL A 462 1.97 -19.17 8.45
C VAL A 462 1.26 -17.81 8.39
N ARG A 463 1.39 -17.09 7.27
CA ARG A 463 0.73 -15.81 7.07
C ARG A 463 -0.80 -15.95 7.10
N LEU A 464 -1.37 -16.96 6.45
CA LEU A 464 -2.81 -17.24 6.53
C LEU A 464 -3.27 -17.46 7.98
N ALA A 465 -2.52 -18.26 8.74
CA ALA A 465 -2.83 -18.51 10.14
C ALA A 465 -2.79 -17.23 10.97
N GLU A 466 -1.88 -16.28 10.69
CA GLU A 466 -1.89 -14.97 11.34
C GLU A 466 -3.18 -14.19 11.06
N PHE A 467 -3.67 -14.22 9.82
CA PHE A 467 -4.91 -13.52 9.41
C PHE A 467 -6.15 -14.11 10.02
N ASP A 468 -6.31 -15.43 9.95
CA ASP A 468 -7.49 -16.10 10.48
C ASP A 468 -7.54 -15.98 12.01
N PHE A 469 -6.37 -16.06 12.67
CA PHE A 469 -6.28 -15.84 14.10
C PHE A 469 -6.58 -14.38 14.50
N ALA A 470 -6.11 -13.40 13.71
CA ALA A 470 -6.42 -11.99 13.91
C ALA A 470 -7.90 -11.66 13.70
N ALA A 471 -8.54 -12.23 12.68
CA ALA A 471 -9.98 -12.07 12.45
C ALA A 471 -10.78 -12.56 13.67
N GLY A 472 -10.43 -13.75 14.19
CA GLY A 472 -11.02 -14.27 15.42
C GLY A 472 -10.79 -13.36 16.64
N ARG A 473 -9.60 -12.76 16.77
CA ARG A 473 -9.29 -11.77 17.82
C ARG A 473 -10.17 -10.53 17.70
N ILE A 474 -10.26 -9.94 16.51
CA ILE A 474 -11.06 -8.73 16.26
C ILE A 474 -12.52 -9.01 16.62
N LYS A 475 -13.08 -10.14 16.17
CA LYS A 475 -14.45 -10.53 16.51
C LYS A 475 -14.68 -10.61 18.02
N ARG A 476 -13.82 -11.33 18.76
CA ARG A 476 -13.95 -11.41 20.23
C ARG A 476 -13.81 -10.05 20.90
N PHE A 477 -12.92 -9.21 20.38
CA PHE A 477 -12.62 -7.89 20.92
C PHE A 477 -13.81 -6.92 20.77
N ILE A 478 -14.43 -6.87 19.60
CA ILE A 478 -15.56 -5.97 19.34
C ILE A 478 -16.85 -6.41 20.06
N ASP A 479 -17.02 -7.71 20.30
CA ASP A 479 -18.16 -8.29 21.01
C ASP A 479 -18.05 -8.08 22.53
N ALA A 480 -16.88 -7.67 23.03
CA ALA A 480 -16.64 -7.49 24.47
C ALA A 480 -17.51 -6.35 25.05
N PRO A 481 -18.14 -6.56 26.23
CA PRO A 481 -19.07 -5.59 26.79
C PRO A 481 -18.34 -4.40 27.43
N VAL A 482 -18.81 -3.18 27.12
CA VAL A 482 -18.46 -1.93 27.77
C VAL A 482 -19.75 -1.21 28.16
N LEU A 483 -19.95 -0.97 29.46
CA LEU A 483 -21.17 -0.36 30.01
C LEU A 483 -22.45 -1.11 29.57
N GLY A 484 -22.43 -2.44 29.62
CA GLY A 484 -23.59 -3.28 29.32
C GLY A 484 -23.92 -3.44 27.83
N ARG A 485 -23.08 -2.92 26.92
CA ARG A 485 -23.26 -3.04 25.46
C ARG A 485 -21.97 -3.54 24.79
N PRO A 486 -22.02 -4.26 23.67
CA PRO A 486 -20.80 -4.64 22.96
C PRO A 486 -20.05 -3.39 22.48
N LEU A 487 -18.72 -3.48 22.40
CA LEU A 487 -17.86 -2.36 22.04
C LEU A 487 -18.25 -1.76 20.67
N HIS A 488 -18.61 -2.60 19.69
CA HIS A 488 -19.04 -2.13 18.37
C HIS A 488 -20.37 -1.36 18.38
N ALA A 489 -21.17 -1.40 19.44
CA ALA A 489 -22.36 -0.55 19.54
C ALA A 489 -21.97 0.93 19.73
N TRP A 490 -20.85 1.20 20.40
CA TRP A 490 -20.36 2.55 20.65
C TRP A 490 -19.60 3.10 19.44
N ILE A 491 -18.68 2.32 18.89
CA ILE A 491 -17.80 2.70 17.78
C ILE A 491 -17.85 1.59 16.73
N SER A 492 -18.25 1.90 15.49
CA SER A 492 -18.52 0.90 14.44
C SER A 492 -17.96 1.26 13.06
N SER A 493 -17.22 2.37 12.94
CA SER A 493 -16.44 2.70 11.75
C SER A 493 -15.14 1.89 11.69
N GLU A 494 -14.63 1.64 10.48
CA GLU A 494 -13.33 0.98 10.31
C GLU A 494 -12.20 1.78 10.98
N LEU A 495 -12.22 3.11 10.82
CA LEU A 495 -11.30 4.02 11.52
C LEU A 495 -11.38 3.83 13.03
N GLY A 496 -12.58 3.85 13.59
CA GLY A 496 -12.80 3.69 15.02
C GLY A 496 -12.29 2.35 15.53
N ILE A 497 -12.71 1.24 14.92
CA ILE A 497 -12.26 -0.09 15.33
C ILE A 497 -10.73 -0.24 15.18
N ALA A 498 -10.11 0.34 14.14
CA ALA A 498 -8.65 0.34 13.99
C ALA A 498 -7.95 1.07 15.15
N GLN A 499 -8.46 2.23 15.58
CA GLN A 499 -7.90 2.96 16.73
C GLN A 499 -8.01 2.15 18.04
N LEU A 500 -9.15 1.48 18.23
CA LEU A 500 -9.39 0.63 19.40
C LEU A 500 -8.48 -0.61 19.37
N LEU A 501 -8.33 -1.25 18.21
CA LEU A 501 -7.46 -2.41 18.04
C LEU A 501 -5.98 -2.04 18.22
N ASP A 502 -5.56 -0.85 17.79
CA ASP A 502 -4.20 -0.35 18.01
C ASP A 502 -3.89 -0.17 19.51
N GLU A 503 -4.80 0.40 20.30
CA GLU A 503 -4.62 0.43 21.76
C GLU A 503 -4.66 -0.99 22.34
N HIS A 504 -5.57 -1.85 21.87
CA HIS A 504 -5.67 -3.23 22.37
C HIS A 504 -4.39 -4.05 22.10
N THR A 505 -3.73 -3.83 20.97
CA THR A 505 -2.48 -4.52 20.61
C THR A 505 -1.31 -3.96 21.42
N ASN A 506 -1.19 -2.64 21.50
CA ASN A 506 -0.11 -1.95 22.20
C ASN A 506 -0.24 -1.97 23.74
N ARG A 507 -1.47 -2.01 24.27
CA ARG A 507 -1.82 -2.04 25.71
C ARG A 507 -3.06 -2.92 25.96
N PRO A 508 -2.89 -4.25 25.98
CA PRO A 508 -3.98 -5.17 26.22
C PRO A 508 -4.78 -4.83 27.49
N GLY A 509 -6.12 -4.88 27.40
CA GLY A 509 -7.04 -4.61 28.51
C GLY A 509 -7.35 -3.12 28.79
N HIS A 510 -6.69 -2.17 28.13
CA HIS A 510 -6.92 -0.74 28.41
C HIS A 510 -8.17 -0.14 27.77
N VAL A 511 -8.58 -0.68 26.61
CA VAL A 511 -9.65 -0.13 25.76
C VAL A 511 -10.97 0.13 26.52
N PRO A 512 -11.54 -0.81 27.30
CA PRO A 512 -12.79 -0.55 28.01
C PRO A 512 -12.70 0.64 28.96
N GLY A 513 -11.58 0.81 29.66
CA GLY A 513 -11.37 1.94 30.56
C GLY A 513 -11.20 3.26 29.82
N THR A 514 -10.48 3.25 28.69
CA THR A 514 -10.28 4.44 27.85
C THR A 514 -11.59 4.88 27.20
N LEU A 515 -12.39 3.94 26.71
CA LEU A 515 -13.73 4.21 26.16
C LEU A 515 -14.68 4.79 27.20
N LYS A 516 -14.71 4.25 28.43
CA LYS A 516 -15.51 4.79 29.53
C LYS A 516 -15.15 6.25 29.84
N LEU A 517 -13.87 6.60 29.87
CA LEU A 517 -13.42 7.98 30.09
C LEU A 517 -13.83 8.90 28.94
N GLY A 518 -13.73 8.45 27.68
CA GLY A 518 -14.20 9.20 26.52
C GLY A 518 -15.72 9.47 26.56
N LEU A 519 -16.51 8.45 26.90
CA LEU A 519 -17.96 8.58 27.10
C LEU A 519 -18.29 9.53 28.26
N GLN A 520 -17.62 9.39 29.40
CA GLN A 520 -17.83 10.25 30.57
C GLN A 520 -17.49 11.71 30.27
N ALA A 521 -16.44 11.96 29.48
CA ALA A 521 -16.06 13.32 29.08
C ALA A 521 -17.11 13.99 28.17
N LEU A 522 -17.88 13.22 27.40
CA LEU A 522 -18.91 13.75 26.50
C LEU A 522 -20.30 13.83 27.15
N PHE A 523 -20.64 12.87 28.00
CA PHE A 523 -22.02 12.64 28.45
C PHE A 523 -22.17 12.47 29.97
N GLY A 524 -21.09 12.58 30.74
CA GLY A 524 -21.11 12.28 32.18
C GLY A 524 -21.34 10.78 32.47
N ASP A 525 -21.91 10.46 33.63
CA ASP A 525 -21.99 9.07 34.12
C ASP A 525 -23.08 8.22 33.43
N SER A 526 -23.92 8.83 32.59
CA SER A 526 -25.05 8.17 31.93
C SER A 526 -25.09 8.48 30.43
N PRO A 527 -24.21 7.84 29.62
CA PRO A 527 -24.18 8.07 28.18
C PRO A 527 -25.49 7.62 27.51
N PRO A 528 -25.99 8.37 26.50
CA PRO A 528 -27.21 8.02 25.79
C PRO A 528 -27.03 6.76 24.94
N ASP A 529 -28.16 6.14 24.56
CA ASP A 529 -28.17 4.98 23.66
C ASP A 529 -27.53 5.33 22.30
N PRO A 530 -26.51 4.58 21.83
CA PRO A 530 -25.85 4.87 20.57
C PRO A 530 -26.58 4.38 19.31
N SER A 531 -27.74 3.74 19.44
CA SER A 531 -28.50 3.21 18.29
C SER A 531 -28.90 4.27 17.26
N GLY A 532 -29.17 5.51 17.71
CA GLY A 532 -29.51 6.64 16.84
C GLY A 532 -28.34 7.56 16.46
N TRP A 533 -27.10 7.20 16.79
CA TRP A 533 -25.94 8.08 16.57
C TRP A 533 -25.58 8.21 15.09
N THR A 534 -25.12 9.41 14.73
CA THR A 534 -24.64 9.74 13.39
C THR A 534 -23.12 9.55 13.26
N ASN A 535 -22.59 9.74 12.04
CA ASN A 535 -21.15 9.83 11.80
C ASN A 535 -20.47 10.92 12.67
N ALA A 536 -21.18 12.02 12.95
CA ALA A 536 -20.63 13.11 13.74
C ALA A 536 -20.52 12.74 15.21
N ASP A 537 -21.50 12.01 15.75
CA ASP A 537 -21.51 11.57 17.15
C ASP A 537 -20.39 10.55 17.41
N GLU A 538 -20.23 9.56 16.52
CA GLU A 538 -19.13 8.60 16.64
C GLU A 538 -17.77 9.29 16.50
N ARG A 539 -17.61 10.24 15.57
CA ARG A 539 -16.36 11.00 15.42
C ARG A 539 -16.01 11.80 16.68
N ARG A 540 -17.01 12.40 17.35
CA ARG A 540 -16.81 13.06 18.65
C ARG A 540 -16.33 12.07 19.72
N LEU A 541 -16.92 10.87 19.75
CA LEU A 541 -16.50 9.83 20.69
C LEU A 541 -15.08 9.33 20.40
N ILE A 542 -14.71 9.10 19.14
CA ILE A 542 -13.34 8.72 18.76
C ILE A 542 -12.34 9.78 19.22
N ALA A 543 -12.63 11.07 18.98
CA ALA A 543 -11.77 12.16 19.44
C ALA A 543 -11.63 12.21 20.98
N ALA A 544 -12.74 12.04 21.71
CA ALA A 544 -12.72 11.98 23.18
C ALA A 544 -11.95 10.76 23.70
N TYR A 545 -12.10 9.61 23.04
CA TYR A 545 -11.35 8.40 23.33
C TYR A 545 -9.85 8.59 23.12
N LEU A 546 -9.42 9.17 21.99
CA LEU A 546 -8.00 9.43 21.71
C LEU A 546 -7.39 10.41 22.72
N LYS A 547 -8.12 11.46 23.09
CA LYS A 547 -7.71 12.38 24.16
C LYS A 547 -7.52 11.65 25.49
N ALA A 548 -8.46 10.78 25.87
CA ALA A 548 -8.35 9.96 27.08
C ALA A 548 -7.15 8.99 27.00
N ARG A 549 -6.92 8.37 25.84
CA ARG A 549 -5.78 7.49 25.58
C ARG A 549 -4.45 8.22 25.78
N HIS A 550 -4.32 9.43 25.23
CA HIS A 550 -3.11 10.25 25.35
C HIS A 550 -2.84 10.65 26.80
N ALA A 551 -3.87 11.08 27.53
CA ALA A 551 -3.74 11.45 28.95
C ALA A 551 -3.27 10.27 29.84
N ARG A 552 -3.61 9.03 29.48
CA ARG A 552 -3.21 7.81 30.21
C ARG A 552 -1.82 7.29 29.83
N THR A 553 -1.13 7.94 28.90
CA THR A 553 0.12 7.46 28.33
C THR A 553 1.30 8.29 28.85
N LYS A 554 2.02 7.75 29.85
CA LYS A 554 3.05 8.47 30.62
C LYS A 554 4.50 8.25 30.13
N SER A 555 4.72 7.51 29.04
CA SER A 555 6.05 7.07 28.58
C SER A 555 6.26 7.37 27.09
N LYS A 556 7.48 7.86 26.74
CA LYS A 556 7.95 8.10 25.36
C LYS A 556 7.91 6.86 24.44
N MET A 557 7.71 5.66 25.00
CA MET A 557 7.71 4.40 24.25
C MET A 557 6.39 4.11 23.53
N THR A 558 5.34 4.88 23.80
CA THR A 558 4.03 4.74 23.15
C THR A 558 3.54 6.12 22.80
N ASP A 559 4.07 6.70 21.72
CA ASP A 559 3.55 7.94 21.15
C ASP A 559 2.15 7.66 20.58
N SER A 560 1.16 7.64 21.47
CA SER A 560 -0.22 7.31 21.11
C SER A 560 -0.80 8.30 20.11
N GLU A 561 -0.28 9.53 20.07
CA GLU A 561 -0.68 10.57 19.14
C GLU A 561 -0.13 10.27 17.74
N ALA A 562 1.17 10.02 17.59
CA ALA A 562 1.73 9.62 16.29
C ALA A 562 1.15 8.30 15.77
N ARG A 563 0.86 7.34 16.65
CA ARG A 563 0.21 6.07 16.28
C ARG A 563 -1.20 6.29 15.76
N ALA A 564 -2.00 7.11 16.45
CA ALA A 564 -3.34 7.45 16.02
C ALA A 564 -3.34 8.24 14.70
N GLY A 565 -2.43 9.21 14.57
CA GLY A 565 -2.28 10.01 13.34
C GLY A 565 -1.90 9.18 12.11
N ARG A 566 -1.08 8.13 12.26
CA ARG A 566 -0.80 7.20 11.14
C ARG A 566 -2.04 6.44 10.66
N ILE A 567 -2.93 6.06 11.58
CA ILE A 567 -4.21 5.40 11.26
C ILE A 567 -5.19 6.40 10.64
N GLU A 568 -5.27 7.62 11.17
CA GLU A 568 -6.09 8.70 10.61
C GLU A 568 -5.68 9.05 9.17
N ALA A 569 -4.38 9.16 8.90
CA ALA A 569 -3.86 9.38 7.56
C ALA A 569 -4.29 8.30 6.56
N MET A 570 -4.50 7.05 7.01
CA MET A 570 -5.05 6.00 6.15
C MET A 570 -6.53 6.23 5.84
N ALA A 571 -7.33 6.73 6.78
CA ALA A 571 -8.71 7.12 6.52
C ALA A 571 -8.78 8.32 5.55
N GLU A 572 -7.90 9.31 5.72
CA GLU A 572 -7.77 10.47 4.80
C GLU A 572 -7.38 10.04 3.38
N GLN A 573 -6.57 8.99 3.25
CA GLN A 573 -6.20 8.37 1.97
C GLN A 573 -7.32 7.45 1.41
N GLY A 574 -8.46 7.31 2.09
CA GLY A 574 -9.56 6.43 1.70
C GLY A 574 -9.28 4.94 1.86
N LYS A 575 -8.25 4.56 2.64
CA LYS A 575 -7.91 3.17 2.93
C LYS A 575 -8.71 2.58 4.10
N LEU A 576 -9.35 3.44 4.90
CA LEU A 576 -10.29 3.10 5.96
C LEU A 576 -11.53 3.99 5.84
N SER A 577 -12.71 3.43 6.06
CA SER A 577 -13.93 4.22 6.17
C SER A 577 -14.10 4.81 7.58
N ALA A 578 -14.36 6.10 7.65
CA ALA A 578 -14.73 6.81 8.88
C ALA A 578 -16.27 6.86 9.09
N ALA A 579 -17.06 6.19 8.24
CA ALA A 579 -18.51 6.15 8.38
C ALA A 579 -18.90 5.16 9.49
N ARG A 580 -19.81 5.57 10.37
CA ARG A 580 -20.45 4.70 11.35
C ARG A 580 -21.09 3.51 10.65
N GLY A 581 -20.91 2.31 11.20
CA GLY A 581 -21.40 1.06 10.62
C GLY A 581 -20.61 0.53 9.42
N SER A 582 -19.51 1.18 9.03
CA SER A 582 -18.69 0.72 7.91
C SER A 582 -17.85 -0.53 8.21
N PHE A 583 -17.62 -0.83 9.48
CA PHE A 583 -16.91 -2.03 9.85
C PHE A 583 -17.83 -3.26 9.76
N VAL A 584 -17.36 -4.29 9.06
CA VAL A 584 -18.03 -5.59 8.92
C VAL A 584 -17.07 -6.69 9.36
N ALA A 585 -17.42 -7.40 10.44
CA ALA A 585 -16.57 -8.43 11.04
C ALA A 585 -16.34 -9.64 10.13
#